data_AF-A0AAJ2VAM6-F1
#
_entry.id   AF-A0AAJ2VAM6-F1
#
_cell.length_a   1.000
_cell.length_b   1.000
_cell.length_c   1.000
_cell.angle_alpha   90.00
_cell.angle_beta   90.00
_cell.angle_gamma   90.00
#
_symmetry.space_group_name_H-M   'P 1'
#
loop_
_entity.id
_entity.type
_entity.pdbx_description
1 polymer ?
#
loop_
_entity_poly.entity_id
_entity_poly.type
_entity_poly.pdbx_seq_one_letter_code
_entity_poly.pdbx_strand_id
1 'polypeptide(L)'
;MTFSLSRWLAGVGLAFLLSSNAAAQWSYPPGSSLVVPPGGAVDLSCSALDMQGTLDLGGALTVDSSATFASTAAITNSGGTLSVGGDLQINGSLNAGNNTIELRDGCDPGNTSQLSGTLVVQNLTIKSSTGRTFVLPVGANITVLGTLTVEGVPGQPVVLQAASGTAVINLGPGATVVRTNATVPSTVQIGAGPSVSAAAIPTLSEYGLMLLSLLMALALWRQRRAAQR
;
A
#
# COMPACT_ATOMS: atom_id res chain seq x y z
N MET A 1 -44.85 48.68 21.80
CA MET A 1 -44.49 47.63 20.84
C MET A 1 -43.01 47.31 21.04
N THR A 2 -42.69 46.31 21.85
CA THR A 2 -41.30 45.91 22.16
C THR A 2 -41.11 44.50 21.61
N PHE A 3 -40.58 44.40 20.39
CA PHE A 3 -40.22 43.12 19.80
C PHE A 3 -39.00 42.55 20.53
N SER A 4 -39.21 41.40 21.18
CA SER A 4 -38.20 40.68 21.95
C SER A 4 -37.08 40.16 21.03
N LEU A 5 -35.97 40.89 21.00
CA LEU A 5 -34.70 40.49 20.36
C LEU A 5 -34.17 39.14 20.89
N SER A 6 -34.57 38.73 22.10
CA SER A 6 -34.07 37.52 22.77
C SER A 6 -34.54 36.21 22.13
N ARG A 7 -35.69 36.20 21.44
CA ARG A 7 -36.20 34.99 20.75
C ARG A 7 -35.44 34.66 19.46
N TRP A 8 -34.83 35.65 18.82
CA TRP A 8 -34.01 35.43 17.62
C TRP A 8 -32.59 34.96 17.96
N LEU A 9 -32.02 35.43 19.08
CA LEU A 9 -30.71 35.00 19.56
C LEU A 9 -30.68 33.53 20.00
N ALA A 10 -31.76 33.01 20.59
CA ALA A 10 -31.85 31.61 21.00
C ALA A 10 -31.94 30.63 19.81
N GLY A 11 -32.53 31.04 18.69
CA GLY A 11 -32.63 30.21 17.47
C GLY A 11 -31.30 30.06 16.73
N VAL A 12 -30.47 31.12 16.72
CA VAL A 12 -29.15 31.10 16.07
C VAL A 12 -28.14 30.25 16.86
N GLY A 13 -28.20 30.28 18.19
CA GLY A 13 -27.33 29.45 19.04
C GLY A 13 -27.59 27.94 18.90
N LEU A 14 -28.84 27.53 18.68
CA LEU A 14 -29.19 26.12 18.51
C LEU A 14 -28.78 25.57 17.13
N ALA A 15 -28.82 26.40 16.07
CA ALA A 15 -28.38 26.02 14.73
C ALA A 15 -26.85 25.82 14.63
N PHE A 16 -26.07 26.64 15.37
CA PHE A 16 -24.61 26.49 15.44
C PHE A 16 -24.13 25.26 16.24
N LEU A 17 -24.97 24.72 17.12
CA LEU A 17 -24.68 23.50 17.88
C LEU A 17 -25.07 22.21 17.14
N LEU A 18 -25.89 22.31 16.08
CA LEU A 18 -26.33 21.19 15.24
C LEU A 18 -25.46 21.01 13.98
N SER A 19 -24.68 22.02 13.59
CA SER A 19 -23.62 21.91 12.60
C SER A 19 -22.43 21.15 13.19
N SER A 20 -22.60 19.84 13.34
CA SER A 20 -21.48 18.91 13.46
C SER A 20 -20.57 19.12 12.26
N ASN A 21 -19.24 19.08 12.44
CA ASN A 21 -18.27 19.16 11.36
C ASN A 21 -18.56 18.06 10.32
N ALA A 22 -19.35 18.37 9.30
CA ALA A 22 -19.45 17.53 8.12
C ALA A 22 -18.13 17.71 7.38
N ALA A 23 -17.23 16.74 7.50
CA ALA A 23 -16.05 16.69 6.66
C ALA A 23 -16.55 16.70 5.20
N ALA A 24 -16.14 17.71 4.44
CA ALA A 24 -16.44 17.75 3.02
C ALA A 24 -15.88 16.48 2.37
N GLN A 25 -16.70 15.78 1.58
CA GLN A 25 -16.32 14.54 0.93
C GLN A 25 -16.59 14.65 -0.56
N TRP A 26 -15.59 14.29 -1.35
CA TRP A 26 -15.70 14.13 -2.80
C TRP A 26 -16.01 12.67 -3.09
N SER A 27 -17.23 12.39 -3.53
CA SER A 27 -17.65 11.04 -3.91
C SER A 27 -17.76 10.94 -5.43
N TYR A 28 -17.16 9.89 -5.98
CA TYR A 28 -17.21 9.51 -7.38
C TYR A 28 -17.93 8.16 -7.49
N PRO A 29 -19.25 8.15 -7.72
CA PRO A 29 -20.05 6.94 -7.76
C PRO A 29 -19.61 5.95 -8.85
N PRO A 30 -20.09 4.69 -8.80
CA PRO A 30 -19.83 3.72 -9.86
C PRO A 30 -20.26 4.26 -11.24
N GLY A 31 -19.41 4.06 -12.25
CA GLY A 31 -19.63 4.58 -13.61
C GLY A 31 -19.23 6.04 -13.82
N SER A 32 -18.84 6.77 -12.76
CA SER A 32 -18.19 8.07 -12.90
C SER A 32 -16.67 7.93 -13.07
N SER A 33 -16.03 8.98 -13.59
CA SER A 33 -14.58 9.05 -13.69
C SER A 33 -14.05 10.39 -13.17
N LEU A 34 -12.92 10.32 -12.46
CA LEU A 34 -12.07 11.48 -12.18
C LEU A 34 -10.87 11.39 -13.11
N VAL A 35 -10.67 12.40 -13.96
CA VAL A 35 -9.52 12.48 -14.87
C VAL A 35 -8.55 13.54 -14.38
N VAL A 36 -7.34 13.12 -14.04
CA VAL A 36 -6.21 14.00 -13.73
C VAL A 36 -5.21 13.85 -14.87
N PRO A 37 -5.21 14.75 -15.87
CA PRO A 37 -4.37 14.60 -17.05
C PRO A 37 -2.87 14.72 -16.71
N PRO A 38 -1.97 14.19 -17.55
CA PRO A 38 -0.54 14.36 -17.38
C PRO A 38 -0.13 15.83 -17.23
N GLY A 39 0.68 16.12 -16.21
CA GLY A 39 1.06 17.49 -15.83
C GLY A 39 -0.04 18.32 -15.15
N GLY A 40 -1.27 17.79 -15.04
CA GLY A 40 -2.34 18.36 -14.25
C GLY A 40 -2.21 18.03 -12.76
N ALA A 41 -2.84 18.85 -11.93
CA ALA A 41 -2.95 18.62 -10.50
C ALA A 41 -4.38 18.87 -10.04
N VAL A 42 -4.89 17.98 -9.19
CA VAL A 42 -6.15 18.12 -8.47
C VAL A 42 -5.84 18.02 -6.98
N ASP A 43 -6.31 18.99 -6.21
CA ASP A 43 -6.11 19.07 -4.77
C ASP A 43 -7.48 19.16 -4.11
N LEU A 44 -7.81 18.16 -3.30
CA LEU A 44 -9.05 18.09 -2.52
C LEU A 44 -8.87 18.67 -1.10
N SER A 45 -7.65 19.13 -0.79
CA SER A 45 -7.24 19.69 0.50
C SER A 45 -7.68 18.76 1.63
N CYS A 46 -8.22 19.30 2.73
CA CYS A 46 -8.69 18.53 3.87
C CYS A 46 -10.04 17.79 3.64
N SER A 47 -10.51 17.71 2.39
CA SER A 47 -11.74 16.97 2.06
C SER A 47 -11.41 15.48 1.87
N ALA A 48 -12.30 14.60 2.34
CA ALA A 48 -12.14 13.17 2.13
C ALA A 48 -12.47 12.78 0.68
N LEU A 49 -11.85 11.72 0.17
CA LEU A 49 -12.12 11.15 -1.13
C LEU A 49 -12.84 9.81 -0.99
N ASP A 50 -13.90 9.59 -1.76
CA ASP A 50 -14.57 8.31 -1.94
C ASP A 50 -14.67 7.97 -3.43
N MET A 51 -13.78 7.08 -3.88
CA MET A 51 -13.72 6.59 -5.24
C MET A 51 -14.46 5.27 -5.34
N GLN A 52 -15.56 5.25 -6.09
CA GLN A 52 -16.29 4.01 -6.44
C GLN A 52 -16.26 3.72 -7.95
N GLY A 53 -16.02 4.76 -8.76
CA GLY A 53 -15.79 4.70 -10.21
C GLY A 53 -14.30 4.59 -10.59
N THR A 54 -13.92 5.20 -11.71
CA THR A 54 -12.53 5.16 -12.22
C THR A 54 -11.74 6.42 -11.89
N LEU A 55 -10.48 6.26 -11.52
CA LEU A 55 -9.50 7.32 -11.37
C LEU A 55 -8.49 7.23 -12.52
N ASP A 56 -8.61 8.09 -13.52
CA ASP A 56 -7.60 8.22 -14.59
C ASP A 56 -6.48 9.15 -14.09
N LEU A 57 -5.39 8.53 -13.64
CA LEU A 57 -4.30 9.21 -12.93
C LEU A 57 -3.07 9.36 -13.83
N GLY A 58 -3.07 10.40 -14.66
CA GLY A 58 -1.90 10.85 -15.42
C GLY A 58 -1.07 11.92 -14.73
N GLY A 59 -1.66 12.70 -13.83
CA GLY A 59 -1.03 13.80 -13.07
C GLY A 59 -1.02 13.57 -11.56
N ALA A 60 -1.08 14.65 -10.77
CA ALA A 60 -1.05 14.58 -9.31
C ALA A 60 -2.46 14.75 -8.69
N LEU A 61 -2.91 13.78 -7.90
CA LEU A 61 -4.10 13.90 -7.06
C LEU A 61 -3.68 13.97 -5.59
N THR A 62 -4.00 15.08 -4.93
CA THR A 62 -3.73 15.31 -3.51
C THR A 62 -5.04 15.27 -2.71
N VAL A 63 -5.03 14.46 -1.67
CA VAL A 63 -6.06 14.38 -0.63
C VAL A 63 -5.35 14.52 0.70
N ASP A 64 -5.49 15.65 1.39
CA ASP A 64 -4.85 15.84 2.72
C ASP A 64 -5.65 15.21 3.86
N SER A 65 -6.80 14.62 3.55
CA SER A 65 -7.62 13.81 4.46
C SER A 65 -7.61 12.34 4.03
N SER A 66 -8.61 11.56 4.45
CA SER A 66 -8.73 10.14 4.14
C SER A 66 -9.25 9.89 2.72
N ALA A 67 -8.76 8.82 2.09
CA ALA A 67 -9.20 8.36 0.78
C ALA A 67 -9.74 6.92 0.89
N THR A 68 -10.92 6.69 0.33
CA THR A 68 -11.59 5.40 0.27
C THR A 68 -11.74 4.96 -1.18
N PHE A 69 -11.39 3.72 -1.47
CA PHE A 69 -11.59 3.07 -2.76
C PHE A 69 -12.54 1.89 -2.57
N ALA A 70 -13.66 1.90 -3.28
CA ALA A 70 -14.57 0.75 -3.31
C ALA A 70 -13.96 -0.45 -4.05
N SER A 71 -14.57 -1.62 -3.91
CA SER A 71 -14.17 -2.85 -4.62
C SER A 71 -14.23 -2.75 -6.14
N THR A 72 -15.07 -1.85 -6.65
CA THR A 72 -15.23 -1.57 -8.09
C THR A 72 -14.31 -0.46 -8.57
N ALA A 73 -13.60 0.22 -7.66
CA ALA A 73 -12.76 1.33 -8.03
C ALA A 73 -11.52 0.86 -8.78
N ALA A 74 -11.13 1.60 -9.81
CA ALA A 74 -9.96 1.29 -10.60
C ALA A 74 -9.14 2.55 -10.83
N ILE A 75 -7.81 2.44 -10.70
CA ILE A 75 -6.90 3.46 -11.18
C ILE A 75 -6.48 3.07 -12.59
N THR A 76 -6.77 3.93 -13.55
CA THR A 76 -6.39 3.79 -14.95
C THR A 76 -5.30 4.80 -15.30
N ASN A 77 -4.61 4.57 -16.41
CA ASN A 77 -3.44 5.37 -16.84
C ASN A 77 -2.23 5.20 -15.90
N SER A 78 -1.10 5.77 -16.28
CA SER A 78 0.18 5.52 -15.64
C SER A 78 1.05 6.77 -15.59
N GLY A 79 1.86 6.88 -14.54
CA GLY A 79 2.84 7.95 -14.36
C GLY A 79 2.34 9.11 -13.49
N GLY A 80 1.13 9.01 -12.94
CA GLY A 80 0.63 9.97 -11.96
C GLY A 80 0.95 9.59 -10.51
N THR A 81 0.62 10.52 -9.62
CA THR A 81 0.85 10.40 -8.17
C THR A 81 -0.45 10.62 -7.41
N LEU A 82 -0.83 9.67 -6.56
CA LEU A 82 -1.91 9.83 -5.58
C LEU A 82 -1.27 10.07 -4.21
N SER A 83 -1.50 11.23 -3.62
CA SER A 83 -0.96 11.59 -2.32
C SER A 83 -2.09 11.70 -1.30
N VAL A 84 -2.02 10.93 -0.21
CA VAL A 84 -3.05 10.80 0.84
C VAL A 84 -2.47 11.20 2.19
N GLY A 85 -3.12 12.15 2.86
CA GLY A 85 -2.73 12.69 4.16
C GLY A 85 -3.44 12.06 5.36
N GLY A 86 -4.52 11.29 5.16
CA GLY A 86 -5.28 10.60 6.21
C GLY A 86 -5.15 9.09 6.14
N ASP A 87 -6.27 8.39 6.34
CA ASP A 87 -6.38 6.95 6.14
C ASP A 87 -6.53 6.62 4.64
N LEU A 88 -5.95 5.51 4.21
CA LEU A 88 -6.18 4.93 2.88
C LEU A 88 -6.93 3.61 3.04
N GLN A 89 -8.21 3.61 2.68
CA GLN A 89 -9.09 2.46 2.78
C GLN A 89 -9.36 1.86 1.41
N ILE A 90 -8.99 0.60 1.20
CA ILE A 90 -9.24 -0.13 -0.04
C ILE A 90 -10.20 -1.28 0.29
N ASN A 91 -11.44 -1.18 -0.16
CA ASN A 91 -12.44 -2.21 0.04
C ASN A 91 -12.26 -3.32 -1.01
N GLY A 92 -11.21 -4.12 -0.88
CA GLY A 92 -10.87 -5.19 -1.82
C GLY A 92 -9.41 -5.11 -2.26
N SER A 93 -9.16 -5.18 -3.57
CA SER A 93 -7.83 -5.06 -4.15
C SER A 93 -7.77 -3.89 -5.13
N LEU A 94 -6.80 -3.00 -4.92
CA LEU A 94 -6.54 -1.88 -5.81
C LEU A 94 -5.20 -2.09 -6.52
N ASN A 95 -5.24 -2.09 -7.85
CA ASN A 95 -4.03 -2.07 -8.68
C ASN A 95 -3.83 -0.65 -9.21
N ALA A 96 -2.80 0.01 -8.72
CA ALA A 96 -2.40 1.34 -9.14
C ALA A 96 -1.47 1.34 -10.35
N GLY A 97 -1.11 0.17 -10.91
CA GLY A 97 -0.25 0.05 -12.08
C GLY A 97 1.09 0.76 -11.89
N ASN A 98 1.49 1.54 -12.90
CA ASN A 98 2.75 2.29 -12.93
C ASN A 98 2.70 3.64 -12.17
N ASN A 99 1.72 3.84 -11.30
CA ASN A 99 1.57 5.08 -10.53
C ASN A 99 2.35 5.05 -9.21
N THR A 100 2.52 6.24 -8.63
CA THR A 100 3.09 6.41 -7.29
C THR A 100 1.96 6.69 -6.30
N ILE A 101 1.95 5.97 -5.18
CA ILE A 101 1.10 6.31 -4.04
C ILE A 101 1.99 6.87 -2.93
N GLU A 102 1.63 8.05 -2.45
CA GLU A 102 2.30 8.72 -1.35
C GLU A 102 1.36 8.80 -0.15
N LEU A 103 1.79 8.27 0.98
CA LEU A 103 1.15 8.45 2.27
C LEU A 103 1.96 9.50 3.03
N ARG A 104 1.32 10.62 3.38
CA ARG A 104 1.98 11.78 3.97
C ARG A 104 1.27 12.31 5.21
N ASP A 105 1.84 13.37 5.80
CA ASP A 105 1.12 14.18 6.77
C ASP A 105 -0.05 14.91 6.09
N GLY A 106 -1.18 14.98 6.78
CA GLY A 106 -2.40 15.60 6.29
C GLY A 106 -3.03 16.53 7.31
N CYS A 107 -4.27 16.91 7.04
CA CYS A 107 -5.07 17.76 7.92
C CYS A 107 -5.68 17.00 9.11
N ASP A 108 -5.58 15.67 9.14
CA ASP A 108 -6.13 14.87 10.23
C ASP A 108 -5.34 15.14 11.52
N PRO A 109 -5.99 15.55 12.63
CA PRO A 109 -5.32 15.84 13.90
C PRO A 109 -4.67 14.60 14.54
N GLY A 110 -4.95 13.40 14.04
CA GLY A 110 -4.30 12.17 14.47
C GLY A 110 -2.85 12.05 14.02
N ASN A 111 -2.02 11.46 14.87
CA ASN A 111 -0.64 11.05 14.52
C ASN A 111 -0.57 9.65 13.93
N THR A 112 -1.71 9.09 13.51
CA THR A 112 -1.82 7.73 12.99
C THR A 112 -2.61 7.74 11.69
N SER A 113 -2.10 7.07 10.67
CA SER A 113 -2.80 6.80 9.42
C SER A 113 -2.91 5.30 9.21
N GLN A 114 -4.09 4.82 8.85
CA GLN A 114 -4.35 3.41 8.60
C GLN A 114 -4.41 3.13 7.10
N LEU A 115 -3.69 2.09 6.68
CA LEU A 115 -3.82 1.47 5.38
C LEU A 115 -4.59 0.16 5.55
N SER A 116 -5.68 0.00 4.80
CA SER A 116 -6.48 -1.22 4.81
C SER A 116 -6.77 -1.71 3.38
N GLY A 117 -6.98 -3.01 3.24
CA GLY A 117 -7.16 -3.68 1.95
C GLY A 117 -5.87 -4.12 1.28
N THR A 118 -5.98 -4.58 0.04
CA THR A 118 -4.86 -5.05 -0.79
C THR A 118 -4.45 -3.98 -1.80
N LEU A 119 -3.16 -3.66 -1.86
CA LEU A 119 -2.60 -2.64 -2.74
C LEU A 119 -1.45 -3.22 -3.59
N VAL A 120 -1.51 -3.00 -4.90
CA VAL A 120 -0.39 -3.23 -5.82
C VAL A 120 -0.04 -1.91 -6.49
N VAL A 121 1.23 -1.49 -6.37
CA VAL A 121 1.68 -0.18 -6.87
C VAL A 121 3.12 -0.24 -7.37
N GLN A 122 3.46 0.62 -8.32
CA GLN A 122 4.84 0.74 -8.80
C GLN A 122 5.75 1.38 -7.76
N ASN A 123 5.38 2.52 -7.20
CA ASN A 123 6.15 3.17 -6.15
C ASN A 123 5.25 3.51 -4.96
N LEU A 124 5.70 3.17 -3.75
CA LEU A 124 5.05 3.54 -2.51
C LEU A 124 5.97 4.43 -1.71
N THR A 125 5.53 5.65 -1.45
CA THR A 125 6.24 6.61 -0.60
C THR A 125 5.45 6.77 0.69
N ILE A 126 6.10 6.59 1.83
CA ILE A 126 5.55 6.85 3.15
C ILE A 126 6.43 7.92 3.77
N LYS A 127 5.86 9.12 3.97
CA LYS A 127 6.60 10.29 4.42
C LYS A 127 5.91 10.93 5.61
N SER A 128 6.69 11.37 6.59
CA SER A 128 6.16 12.19 7.68
C SER A 128 7.19 13.19 8.18
N SER A 129 6.75 14.43 8.36
CA SER A 129 7.49 15.50 9.02
C SER A 129 7.15 15.63 10.51
N THR A 130 6.06 15.00 10.94
CA THR A 130 5.57 15.06 12.34
C THR A 130 5.82 13.76 13.11
N GLY A 131 6.37 12.72 12.49
CA GLY A 131 6.67 11.43 13.12
C GLY A 131 5.45 10.51 13.21
N ARG A 132 4.53 10.58 12.22
CA ARG A 132 3.29 9.80 12.21
C ARG A 132 3.56 8.30 12.15
N THR A 133 2.60 7.56 12.69
CA THR A 133 2.56 6.10 12.64
C THR A 133 1.64 5.64 11.52
N PHE A 134 2.17 4.86 10.58
CA PHE A 134 1.41 4.24 9.51
C PHE A 134 1.09 2.78 9.86
N VAL A 135 -0.18 2.50 10.09
CA VAL A 135 -0.69 1.19 10.43
C VAL A 135 -1.00 0.41 9.15
N LEU A 136 -0.25 -0.66 8.91
CA LEU A 136 -0.34 -1.50 7.74
C LEU A 136 -1.32 -2.67 7.96
N PRO A 137 -1.99 -3.14 6.90
CA PRO A 137 -2.87 -4.30 6.99
C PRO A 137 -2.06 -5.56 7.27
N VAL A 138 -2.71 -6.53 7.91
CA VAL A 138 -2.07 -7.78 8.31
C VAL A 138 -1.79 -8.66 7.09
N GLY A 139 -0.68 -9.40 7.10
CA GLY A 139 -0.28 -10.26 5.98
C GLY A 139 0.30 -9.50 4.78
N ALA A 140 0.39 -10.19 3.64
CA ALA A 140 1.09 -9.75 2.44
C ALA A 140 0.21 -8.93 1.48
N ASN A 141 -0.47 -7.93 2.04
CA ASN A 141 -1.50 -7.15 1.35
C ASN A 141 -0.95 -5.98 0.52
N ILE A 142 0.32 -5.62 0.69
CA ILE A 142 0.94 -4.53 -0.06
C ILE A 142 2.03 -5.11 -0.93
N THR A 143 1.99 -4.81 -2.23
CA THR A 143 3.02 -5.21 -3.19
C THR A 143 3.56 -3.98 -3.90
N VAL A 144 4.87 -3.74 -3.75
CA VAL A 144 5.59 -2.62 -4.36
C VAL A 144 6.52 -3.14 -5.44
N LEU A 145 6.28 -2.76 -6.70
CA LEU A 145 6.99 -3.30 -7.85
C LEU A 145 8.32 -2.58 -8.16
N GLY A 146 8.47 -1.34 -7.68
CA GLY A 146 9.60 -0.44 -7.97
C GLY A 146 10.24 0.03 -6.69
N THR A 147 9.90 1.23 -6.21
CA THR A 147 10.56 1.78 -5.02
C THR A 147 9.62 1.88 -3.84
N LEU A 148 10.05 1.35 -2.69
CA LEU A 148 9.46 1.62 -1.39
C LEU A 148 10.32 2.68 -0.70
N THR A 149 9.78 3.88 -0.51
CA THR A 149 10.46 4.96 0.20
C THR A 149 9.77 5.19 1.53
N VAL A 150 10.53 5.18 2.61
CA VAL A 150 10.03 5.46 3.97
C VAL A 150 10.89 6.56 4.57
N GLU A 151 10.35 7.77 4.69
CA GLU A 151 11.10 8.98 5.01
C GLU A 151 10.48 9.74 6.19
N GLY A 152 11.24 9.87 7.27
CA GLY A 152 10.96 10.80 8.38
C GLY A 152 11.93 11.97 8.41
N VAL A 153 11.68 12.94 9.29
CA VAL A 153 12.63 14.02 9.59
C VAL A 153 13.49 13.69 10.82
N PRO A 154 14.72 14.23 10.94
CA PRO A 154 15.56 14.00 12.11
C PRO A 154 14.85 14.40 13.40
N GLY A 155 14.81 13.49 14.38
CA GLY A 155 14.12 13.70 15.66
C GLY A 155 12.62 13.37 15.67
N GLN A 156 12.00 13.17 14.50
CA GLN A 156 10.61 12.70 14.36
C GLN A 156 10.56 11.56 13.34
N PRO A 157 11.01 10.35 13.72
CA PRO A 157 11.04 9.24 12.79
C PRO A 157 9.62 8.79 12.43
N VAL A 158 9.42 8.42 11.16
CA VAL A 158 8.18 7.79 10.75
C VAL A 158 8.12 6.36 11.31
N VAL A 159 6.97 5.95 11.84
CA VAL A 159 6.80 4.62 12.45
C VAL A 159 5.90 3.77 11.56
N LEU A 160 6.35 2.58 11.17
CA LEU A 160 5.46 1.59 10.58
C LEU A 160 4.93 0.68 11.68
N GLN A 161 3.67 0.29 11.63
CA GLN A 161 3.09 -0.64 12.60
C GLN A 161 2.14 -1.61 11.89
N ALA A 162 2.04 -2.85 12.35
CA ALA A 162 1.01 -3.75 11.85
C ALA A 162 -0.30 -3.54 12.62
N ALA A 163 -1.44 -3.56 11.96
CA ALA A 163 -2.75 -3.44 12.60
C ALA A 163 -2.98 -4.53 13.67
N SER A 164 -2.58 -5.76 13.36
CA SER A 164 -2.45 -6.87 14.30
C SER A 164 -1.52 -7.94 13.70
N GLY A 165 -0.85 -8.76 14.52
CA GLY A 165 0.06 -9.80 14.02
C GLY A 165 1.23 -9.25 13.19
N THR A 166 1.48 -9.83 12.01
CA THR A 166 2.59 -9.44 11.12
C THR A 166 2.06 -8.83 9.82
N ALA A 167 2.48 -7.62 9.50
CA ALA A 167 2.27 -7.00 8.19
C ALA A 167 3.46 -7.31 7.27
N VAL A 168 3.20 -7.63 6.01
CA VAL A 168 4.24 -7.95 5.02
C VAL A 168 4.06 -7.03 3.81
N ILE A 169 5.12 -6.30 3.46
CA ILE A 169 5.21 -5.53 2.22
C ILE A 169 6.03 -6.37 1.23
N ASN A 170 5.36 -6.94 0.25
CA ASN A 170 6.01 -7.68 -0.83
C ASN A 170 6.74 -6.70 -1.75
N LEU A 171 7.95 -7.08 -2.14
CA LEU A 171 8.75 -6.34 -3.10
C LEU A 171 8.82 -7.12 -4.42
N GLY A 172 8.59 -6.43 -5.53
CA GLY A 172 8.75 -6.98 -6.86
C GLY A 172 10.22 -7.29 -7.18
N PRO A 173 10.48 -8.07 -8.25
CA PRO A 173 11.83 -8.32 -8.73
C PRO A 173 12.56 -7.00 -9.05
N GLY A 174 13.69 -6.75 -8.38
CA GLY A 174 14.46 -5.51 -8.57
C GLY A 174 13.90 -4.29 -7.85
N ALA A 175 12.88 -4.46 -7.01
CA ALA A 175 12.36 -3.36 -6.21
C ALA A 175 13.39 -2.91 -5.16
N THR A 176 13.49 -1.59 -4.95
CA THR A 176 14.44 -0.98 -4.01
C THR A 176 13.72 -0.44 -2.79
N VAL A 177 14.43 -0.43 -1.66
CA VAL A 177 13.90 0.08 -0.40
C VAL A 177 14.81 1.21 0.08
N VAL A 178 14.24 2.40 0.22
CA VAL A 178 14.92 3.57 0.77
C VAL A 178 14.29 3.88 2.12
N ARG A 179 15.11 3.93 3.18
CA ARG A 179 14.65 4.27 4.52
C ARG A 179 15.53 5.35 5.12
N THR A 180 14.90 6.43 5.56
CA THR A 180 15.57 7.58 6.18
C THR A 180 14.74 8.00 7.38
N ASN A 181 15.33 8.01 8.59
CA ASN A 181 14.61 8.30 9.85
C ASN A 181 13.30 7.51 9.99
N ALA A 182 13.36 6.19 9.80
CA ALA A 182 12.21 5.31 9.87
C ALA A 182 12.37 4.24 10.96
N THR A 183 11.31 4.01 11.73
CA THR A 183 11.23 2.94 12.73
C THR A 183 10.33 1.83 12.19
N VAL A 184 10.90 0.65 12.00
CA VAL A 184 10.18 -0.54 11.52
C VAL A 184 10.28 -1.63 12.59
N PRO A 185 9.22 -1.90 13.36
CA PRO A 185 9.19 -2.94 14.38
C PRO A 185 9.17 -4.34 13.74
N SER A 186 9.49 -5.37 14.52
CA SER A 186 9.52 -6.77 14.07
C SER A 186 8.16 -7.30 13.59
N THR A 187 7.08 -6.60 13.90
CA THR A 187 5.73 -6.88 13.40
C THR A 187 5.56 -6.50 11.93
N VAL A 188 6.49 -5.78 11.32
CA VAL A 188 6.44 -5.38 9.90
C VAL A 188 7.63 -5.99 9.16
N GLN A 189 7.34 -6.82 8.16
CA GLN A 189 8.32 -7.41 7.26
C GLN A 189 8.29 -6.66 5.93
N ILE A 190 9.46 -6.26 5.44
CA ILE A 190 9.62 -5.58 4.15
C ILE A 190 10.48 -6.47 3.26
N GLY A 191 9.99 -6.75 2.05
CA GLY A 191 10.55 -7.76 1.17
C GLY A 191 9.84 -9.09 1.33
N ALA A 192 10.31 -10.10 0.61
CA ALA A 192 9.84 -11.46 0.82
C ALA A 192 10.00 -11.81 2.30
N GLY A 193 8.89 -11.86 3.04
CA GLY A 193 8.82 -12.55 4.33
C GLY A 193 9.43 -13.94 4.13
N PRO A 194 10.05 -14.51 5.18
CA PRO A 194 11.07 -15.55 5.08
C PRO A 194 10.75 -16.47 3.92
N SER A 195 11.49 -16.31 2.82
CA SER A 195 11.36 -17.22 1.71
C SER A 195 11.53 -18.58 2.35
N VAL A 196 10.48 -19.40 2.27
CA VAL A 196 10.68 -20.84 2.32
C VAL A 196 11.61 -21.08 1.14
N SER A 197 12.91 -20.97 1.41
CA SER A 197 13.97 -21.40 0.52
C SER A 197 13.52 -22.79 0.19
N ALA A 198 13.00 -22.99 -1.03
CA ALA A 198 12.62 -24.31 -1.50
C ALA A 198 13.78 -25.19 -1.11
N ALA A 199 13.54 -26.12 -0.17
CA ALA A 199 14.61 -26.86 0.48
C ALA A 199 15.49 -27.35 -0.66
N ALA A 200 16.75 -26.91 -0.69
CA ALA A 200 17.64 -27.23 -1.79
C ALA A 200 17.60 -28.75 -1.92
N ILE A 201 16.89 -29.24 -2.94
CA ILE A 201 16.90 -30.66 -3.24
C ILE A 201 18.38 -30.88 -3.55
N PRO A 202 19.10 -31.73 -2.81
CA PRO A 202 20.50 -31.99 -3.11
C PRO A 202 20.52 -32.68 -4.48
N THR A 203 20.58 -31.89 -5.54
CA THR A 203 20.86 -32.38 -6.87
C THR A 203 22.30 -32.85 -6.79
N LEU A 204 22.50 -34.16 -6.96
CA LEU A 204 23.84 -34.72 -7.14
C LEU A 204 24.56 -33.85 -8.18
N SER A 205 25.80 -33.46 -7.87
CA SER A 205 26.58 -32.67 -8.82
C SER A 205 26.66 -33.39 -10.16
N GLU A 206 26.95 -32.66 -11.24
CA GLU A 206 27.08 -33.20 -12.59
C GLU A 206 28.01 -34.43 -12.63
N TYR A 207 29.05 -34.43 -11.79
CA TYR A 207 29.96 -35.56 -11.56
C TYR A 207 29.31 -36.74 -10.83
N GLY A 208 28.42 -36.48 -9.87
CA GLY A 208 27.66 -37.52 -9.16
C GLY A 208 26.69 -38.27 -10.07
N LEU A 209 26.05 -37.57 -11.02
CA LEU A 209 25.21 -38.20 -12.04
C LEU A 209 26.04 -39.02 -13.04
N MET A 210 27.20 -38.52 -13.46
CA MET A 210 28.13 -39.30 -14.28
C MET A 210 28.55 -40.59 -13.58
N LEU A 211 28.92 -40.52 -12.30
CA LEU A 211 29.38 -41.69 -11.54
C LEU A 211 28.25 -42.71 -11.34
N LEU A 212 27.03 -42.27 -11.05
CA LEU A 212 25.86 -43.15 -10.93
C LEU A 212 25.52 -43.84 -12.26
N SER A 213 25.58 -43.10 -13.37
CA SER A 213 25.33 -43.68 -14.71
C SER A 213 26.37 -44.73 -15.09
N LEU A 214 27.63 -44.51 -14.72
CA LEU A 214 28.73 -45.45 -14.95
C LEU A 214 28.60 -46.71 -14.08
N LEU A 215 28.18 -46.57 -12.83
CA LEU A 215 27.88 -47.69 -11.94
C LEU A 215 26.71 -48.54 -12.45
N MET A 216 25.63 -47.91 -12.94
CA MET A 216 24.50 -48.61 -13.55
C MET A 216 24.93 -49.38 -14.81
N ALA A 217 25.76 -48.78 -15.68
CA ALA A 217 26.27 -49.45 -16.86
C ALA A 217 27.12 -50.68 -16.50
N LEU A 218 27.96 -50.58 -15.47
CA LEU A 218 28.77 -51.68 -14.95
C LEU A 218 27.92 -52.80 -14.33
N ALA A 219 26.85 -52.45 -13.61
CA ALA A 219 25.92 -53.41 -13.01
C ALA A 219 25.16 -54.21 -14.10
N LEU A 220 24.64 -53.52 -15.12
CA LEU A 220 23.96 -54.14 -16.26
C LEU A 220 24.91 -55.06 -17.05
N TRP A 221 26.17 -54.65 -17.21
CA TRP A 221 27.16 -55.46 -17.89
C TRP A 221 27.53 -56.73 -17.12
N ARG A 222 27.66 -56.65 -15.79
CA ARG A 222 27.85 -57.83 -14.93
C ARG A 222 26.66 -58.77 -14.97
N GLN A 223 25.43 -58.26 -14.92
CA GLN A 223 24.23 -59.08 -15.02
C GLN A 223 24.14 -59.82 -16.37
N ARG A 224 24.44 -59.13 -17.48
CA ARG A 224 24.48 -59.77 -18.80
C ARG A 224 25.54 -60.86 -18.90
N ARG A 225 26.73 -60.66 -18.32
CA ARG A 225 27.78 -61.68 -18.28
C ARG A 225 27.43 -62.87 -17.39
N ALA A 226 26.69 -62.64 -16.31
CA ALA A 226 26.22 -63.72 -15.43
C ALA A 226 25.10 -64.54 -16.08
N ALA A 227 24.24 -63.93 -16.90
CA ALA A 227 23.17 -64.62 -17.63
C ALA A 227 23.65 -65.42 -18.87
N GLN A 228 24.91 -65.27 -19.29
CA GLN A 228 25.52 -66.02 -20.38
C GLN A 228 26.45 -67.16 -19.91
N ARG A 229 26.46 -67.45 -18.61
CA ARG A 229 27.07 -68.66 -18.03
C ARG A 229 25.96 -69.60 -17.57
#